data_AF-A0A423X2C7-F1
#
_entry.id   AF-A0A423X2C7-F1
#
_cell.length_a   1.000
_cell.length_b   1.000
_cell.length_c   1.000
_cell.angle_alpha   90.00
_cell.angle_beta   90.00
_cell.angle_gamma   90.00
#
_symmetry.space_group_name_H-M   'P 1'
#
loop_
_entity.id
_entity.type
_entity.pdbx_description
1 polymer ?
#
loop_
_entity_poly.entity_id
_entity_poly.type
_entity_poly.pdbx_seq_one_letter_code
_entity_poly.pdbx_strand_id
1 'polypeptide(L)' 'MANFPNLRRLFIEARSDDEEREVSRRAFYNALLFMGTVAVFSLIGQRLNAGK' A
#
# COMPACT_ATOMS: atom_id res chain seq x y z
N MET A 1 -7.81 40.15 -15.23
CA MET A 1 -8.82 39.73 -14.24
C MET A 1 -8.36 38.40 -13.68
N ALA A 2 -8.07 38.30 -12.38
CA ALA A 2 -7.58 37.07 -11.78
C ALA A 2 -8.73 36.06 -11.65
N ASN A 3 -8.64 34.93 -12.36
CA ASN A 3 -9.56 33.81 -12.23
C ASN A 3 -9.13 33.02 -10.99
N PHE A 4 -9.75 33.26 -9.84
CA PHE A 4 -9.44 32.52 -8.62
C PHE A 4 -9.87 31.06 -8.81
N PRO A 5 -8.93 30.08 -8.76
CA PRO A 5 -9.29 28.69 -8.90
C PRO A 5 -10.26 28.29 -7.79
N ASN A 6 -11.27 27.50 -8.16
CA ASN A 6 -12.33 27.08 -7.26
C ASN A 6 -11.73 26.44 -5.99
N LEU A 7 -12.16 26.84 -4.79
CA LEU A 7 -11.55 26.40 -3.52
C LEU A 7 -11.48 24.88 -3.41
N ARG A 8 -12.51 24.18 -3.89
CA ARG A 8 -12.53 22.72 -3.98
C ARG A 8 -11.35 22.15 -4.79
N ARG A 9 -10.96 22.82 -5.87
CA ARG A 9 -9.81 22.44 -6.69
C ARG A 9 -8.50 22.71 -5.96
N LEU A 10 -8.38 23.84 -5.26
CA LEU A 10 -7.24 24.15 -4.39
C LEU A 10 -7.06 23.10 -3.28
N PHE A 11 -8.13 22.66 -2.62
CA PHE A 11 -8.02 21.62 -1.58
C PHE A 11 -7.76 20.22 -2.13
N ILE A 12 -8.22 19.91 -3.34
CA ILE A 12 -7.90 18.65 -4.02
C ILE A 12 -6.43 18.64 -4.46
N GLU A 13 -5.94 19.76 -4.98
CA GLU A 13 -4.56 19.90 -5.48
C GLU A 13 -3.55 20.15 -4.35
N ALA A 14 -4.01 20.68 -3.21
CA ALA A 14 -3.23 20.81 -1.98
C ALA A 14 -3.25 19.53 -1.12
N ARG A 15 -4.04 18.50 -1.48
CA ARG A 15 -3.86 17.17 -0.90
C ARG A 15 -2.49 16.69 -1.36
N SER A 16 -1.52 16.82 -0.46
CA SER A 16 -0.11 16.65 -0.79
C SER A 16 0.14 15.23 -1.25
N ASP A 17 0.82 15.06 -2.39
CA ASP A 17 1.37 13.78 -2.88
C ASP A 17 2.06 12.97 -1.76
N ASP A 18 2.56 13.65 -0.73
CA ASP A 18 3.18 13.04 0.45
C ASP A 18 2.23 12.22 1.32
N GLU A 19 0.97 12.65 1.51
CA GLU A 19 -0.06 11.87 2.22
C GLU A 19 -0.43 10.62 1.41
N GLU A 20 -0.60 10.77 0.10
CA GLU A 20 -0.90 9.65 -0.79
C GLU A 20 0.25 8.65 -0.87
N ARG A 21 1.49 9.15 -0.87
CA ARG A 21 2.71 8.34 -0.76
C ARG A 21 2.80 7.60 0.57
N GLU A 22 2.44 8.22 1.68
CA GLU A 22 2.48 7.55 2.99
C GLU A 22 1.45 6.43 3.07
N VAL A 23 0.21 6.68 2.63
CA VAL A 23 -0.84 5.65 2.55
C VAL A 23 -0.41 4.50 1.63
N SER A 24 0.14 4.82 0.46
CA SER A 24 0.62 3.82 -0.51
C SER A 24 1.76 2.98 0.05
N ARG A 25 2.73 3.61 0.74
CA ARG A 25 3.84 2.90 1.41
C ARG A 25 3.33 1.96 2.48
N ARG A 26 2.42 2.43 3.34
CA ARG A 26 1.85 1.60 4.41
C ARG A 26 1.06 0.42 3.85
N ALA A 27 0.26 0.65 2.82
CA ALA A 27 -0.48 -0.41 2.13
C ALA A 27 0.48 -1.43 1.49
N PHE A 28 1.54 -0.96 0.84
CA PHE A 28 2.56 -1.81 0.23
C PHE A 28 3.25 -2.71 1.25
N TYR A 29 3.72 -2.15 2.38
CA TYR A 29 4.39 -2.95 3.41
C TYR A 29 3.45 -3.96 4.06
N ASN A 30 2.18 -3.60 4.31
CA ASN A 30 1.19 -4.54 4.82
C ASN A 30 0.95 -5.70 3.86
N ALA A 31 0.82 -5.41 2.55
CA ALA A 31 0.64 -6.43 1.52
C ALA A 31 1.88 -7.32 1.39
N LEU A 32 3.08 -6.74 1.40
CA LEU A 32 4.33 -7.49 1.32
C LEU A 32 4.51 -8.43 2.51
N LEU A 33 4.21 -7.95 3.73
CA LEU A 33 4.26 -8.77 4.93
C LEU A 33 3.28 -9.93 4.85
N PHE A 34 2.04 -9.68 4.42
CA PHE A 34 1.03 -10.71 4.23
C PHE A 34 1.46 -11.76 3.19
N MET A 35 1.98 -11.35 2.04
CA MET A 35 2.48 -12.28 1.04
C MET A 35 3.69 -13.07 1.55
N GLY A 36 4.56 -12.44 2.33
CA GLY A 36 5.69 -13.10 2.99
C GLY A 36 5.26 -14.19 3.98
N THR A 37 4.26 -13.93 4.82
CA THR A 37 3.75 -14.93 5.76
C THR A 37 3.11 -16.10 5.01
N VAL A 38 2.30 -15.84 3.98
CA VAL A 38 1.72 -16.87 3.12
C VAL A 38 2.79 -17.76 2.49
N ALA A 39 3.86 -17.15 1.96
CA ALA A 39 4.96 -17.89 1.35
C ALA A 39 5.69 -18.80 2.37
N VAL A 40 6.00 -18.28 3.57
CA VAL A 40 6.67 -19.04 4.64
C VAL A 40 5.80 -20.22 5.09
N PHE A 41 4.51 -20.00 5.35
CA PHE A 41 3.61 -21.08 5.76
C PHE A 41 3.43 -22.11 4.65
N SER A 42 3.35 -21.69 3.39
CA SER A 42 3.29 -22.60 2.24
C SER A 42 4.55 -23.47 2.14
N LEU A 43 5.73 -22.89 2.31
CA LEU A 43 7.00 -23.64 2.30
C LEU A 43 7.09 -24.65 3.45
N ILE A 44 6.70 -24.27 4.66
CA ILE A 44 6.68 -25.18 5.81
C ILE A 44 5.68 -26.32 5.55
N GLY A 45 4.48 -26.01 5.06
CA GLY A 45 3.47 -27.01 4.72
C GLY A 45 3.93 -27.99 3.64
N GLN A 46 4.62 -27.50 2.61
CA GLN A 46 5.25 -28.34 1.60
C GLN A 46 6.33 -29.23 2.22
N ARG A 47 7.18 -28.69 3.10
CA ARG A 47 8.26 -29.45 3.75
C ARG A 47 7.75 -30.56 4.67
N LEU A 48 6.65 -30.32 5.38
CA LEU A 48 6.01 -31.29 6.27
C LEU A 48 5.29 -32.40 5.50
N ASN A 49 4.67 -32.08 4.35
CA ASN A 49 4.02 -33.08 3.51
C ASN A 49 5.01 -33.87 2.65
N ALA A 50 6.13 -33.29 2.22
CA ALA A 50 7.15 -33.97 1.42
C ALA A 50 7.93 -35.07 2.18
N GLY A 51 7.75 -35.17 3.50
CA GLY A 51 8.34 -36.23 4.33
C GLY A 51 7.41 -37.40 4.65
N LYS A 52 6.17 -37.38 4.15
CA LYS A 52 5.29 -38.55 4.08
C LYS A 52 5.47 -39.26 2.74
#